data_AF-A0A154L7V1-F1
#
_entry.id   AF-A0A154L7V1-F1
#
_cell.length_a   1.000
_cell.length_b   1.000
_cell.length_c   1.000
_cell.angle_alpha   90.00
_cell.angle_beta   90.00
_cell.angle_gamma   90.00
#
_symmetry.space_group_name_H-M   'P 1'
#
loop_
_entity.id
_entity.type
_entity.pdbx_description
1 polymer ?
#
loop_
_entity_poly.entity_id
_entity_poly.type
_entity_poly.pdbx_seq_one_letter_code
_entity_poly.pdbx_strand_id
1 'polypeptide(L)'
;MKGIHRDKKADILQRISAAEKFLGPFLGLTNQQRRNCWADQIISSLRRIAYTEALRSRDIAPSRVDPHSSAFDPIKGAMYLGRQGNIDGAVWLTFISTHFGKHAIDGWKLARNVYGSFNSGPTWDFAVYGNNQNLFENMLAQNSQNLSNISVSGRYSNHRKYESKSPLAIARTFRTFYEWQTQFGGFRDLILNIHKEIGQEPTGTFHSLYNSMHGVSRFGGGRLGRFDFLTMLEKLGLAPITPGSVYLTGASGPLFGARLLFFNDTDYGMSGKNLERRVDAIDDYLDVGKQVIEDSLCNWQKSPDQYVYFRG
;
A
#
# COMPACT_ATOMS: atom_id res chain seq x y z
N MET A 1 -9.52 25.02 -11.75
CA MET A 1 -10.04 24.09 -10.72
C MET A 1 -9.45 24.46 -9.37
N LYS A 2 -10.26 24.84 -8.38
CA LYS A 2 -9.82 24.83 -6.97
C LYS A 2 -9.40 23.40 -6.64
N GLY A 3 -8.17 23.19 -6.16
CA GLY A 3 -7.65 21.85 -5.91
C GLY A 3 -8.50 21.10 -4.88
N ILE A 4 -8.74 19.81 -5.10
CA ILE A 4 -9.44 18.92 -4.15
C ILE A 4 -8.81 19.07 -2.76
N HIS A 5 -9.64 19.27 -1.73
CA HIS A 5 -9.25 19.53 -0.34
C HIS A 5 -8.40 20.78 -0.06
N ARG A 6 -8.23 21.72 -1.01
CA ARG A 6 -7.45 22.96 -0.79
C ARG A 6 -7.96 23.81 0.38
N ASP A 7 -9.26 23.81 0.60
CA ASP A 7 -9.91 24.64 1.61
C ASP A 7 -10.06 23.89 2.96
N LYS A 8 -9.55 22.65 3.06
CA LYS A 8 -9.68 21.82 4.28
C LYS A 8 -8.66 22.14 5.38
N LYS A 9 -7.64 22.97 5.12
CA LYS A 9 -6.57 23.20 6.12
C LYS A 9 -7.09 23.79 7.43
N ALA A 10 -7.97 24.78 7.37
CA ALA A 10 -8.56 25.37 8.56
C ALA A 10 -9.38 24.34 9.37
N ASP A 11 -10.20 23.54 8.68
CA ASP A 11 -10.98 22.45 9.28
C ASP A 11 -10.09 21.38 9.94
N ILE A 12 -9.04 20.90 9.26
CA ILE A 12 -8.08 19.95 9.83
C ILE A 12 -7.38 20.53 11.06
N LEU A 13 -6.94 21.80 11.02
CA LEU A 13 -6.32 22.45 12.17
C LEU A 13 -7.29 22.58 13.36
N GLN A 14 -8.56 22.87 13.10
CA GLN A 14 -9.61 22.90 14.12
C GLN A 14 -9.82 21.51 14.73
N ARG A 15 -9.88 20.46 13.91
CA ARG A 15 -10.04 19.08 14.37
C ARG A 15 -8.83 18.56 15.15
N ILE A 16 -7.60 18.92 14.76
CA ILE A 16 -6.39 18.65 15.56
C ILE A 16 -6.54 19.30 16.94
N SER A 17 -6.97 20.57 16.98
CA SER A 17 -7.16 21.29 18.24
C SER A 17 -8.28 20.69 19.10
N ALA A 18 -9.33 20.14 18.48
CA ALA A 18 -10.36 19.39 19.18
C ALA A 18 -9.80 18.08 19.75
N ALA A 19 -9.05 17.30 18.96
CA ALA A 19 -8.42 16.07 19.41
C ALA A 19 -7.50 16.30 20.62
N GLU A 20 -6.69 17.36 20.64
CA GLU A 20 -5.83 17.68 21.80
C GLU A 20 -6.59 17.98 23.09
N LYS A 21 -7.80 18.55 22.99
CA LYS A 21 -8.63 18.83 24.17
C LYS A 21 -9.12 17.55 24.85
N PHE A 22 -9.34 16.49 24.08
CA PHE A 22 -9.91 15.24 24.60
C PHE A 22 -8.86 14.15 24.82
N LEU A 23 -7.88 14.04 23.93
CA LEU A 23 -6.82 13.02 23.97
C LEU A 23 -5.58 13.47 24.75
N GLY A 24 -5.54 14.74 25.17
CA GLY A 24 -4.38 15.37 25.77
C GLY A 24 -3.45 16.01 24.74
N PRO A 25 -2.41 16.73 25.20
CA PRO A 25 -1.57 17.54 24.31
C PRO A 25 -0.76 16.67 23.35
N PHE A 26 -0.68 17.10 22.09
CA PHE A 26 0.25 16.55 21.12
C PHE A 26 1.59 17.27 21.25
N LEU A 27 2.46 16.73 22.10
CA LEU A 27 3.75 17.35 22.45
C LEU A 27 4.64 17.62 21.23
N GLY A 28 4.50 16.87 20.14
CA GLY A 28 5.24 17.11 18.89
C GLY A 28 4.80 18.34 18.09
N LEU A 29 3.62 18.90 18.38
CA LEU A 29 3.07 20.10 17.73
C LEU A 29 3.44 21.37 18.50
N THR A 30 4.72 21.49 18.87
CA THR A 30 5.27 22.54 19.75
C THR A 30 5.05 23.97 19.25
N ASN A 31 4.82 24.15 17.95
CA ASN A 31 4.60 25.45 17.33
C ASN A 31 3.60 25.35 16.15
N GLN A 32 3.15 26.51 15.67
CA GLN A 32 2.20 26.58 14.56
C GLN A 32 2.77 26.00 13.25
N GLN A 33 4.09 26.06 13.05
CA GLN A 33 4.75 25.54 11.85
C GLN A 33 4.63 24.01 11.76
N ARG A 34 4.93 23.27 12.85
CA ARG A 34 4.76 21.81 12.90
C ARG A 34 3.32 21.38 12.74
N ARG A 35 2.40 22.11 13.39
CA ARG A 35 0.96 21.89 13.26
C ARG A 35 0.47 22.07 11.82
N ASN A 36 0.91 23.14 11.16
CA ASN A 36 0.62 23.38 9.75
C ASN A 36 1.22 22.30 8.85
N CYS A 37 2.46 21.87 9.12
CA CYS A 37 3.14 20.83 8.36
C CYS A 37 2.39 19.49 8.43
N TRP A 38 1.99 19.04 9.62
CA TRP A 38 1.23 17.80 9.75
C TRP A 38 -0.15 17.89 9.08
N ALA A 39 -0.85 19.03 9.22
CA ALA A 39 -2.11 19.27 8.49
C ALA A 39 -1.92 19.20 6.96
N ASP A 40 -0.83 19.73 6.43
CA ASP A 40 -0.50 19.62 5.00
C ASP A 40 -0.21 18.17 4.59
N GLN A 41 0.43 17.36 5.45
CA GLN A 41 0.63 15.93 5.20
C GLN A 41 -0.69 15.14 5.21
N ILE A 42 -1.62 15.45 6.11
CA ILE A 42 -2.98 14.87 6.11
C ILE A 42 -3.70 15.18 4.79
N ILE A 43 -3.68 16.46 4.36
CA ILE A 43 -4.30 16.89 3.10
C ILE A 43 -3.64 16.21 1.89
N SER A 44 -2.32 16.12 1.90
CA SER A 44 -1.56 15.42 0.85
C SER A 44 -1.99 13.96 0.75
N SER A 45 -2.17 13.28 1.88
CA SER A 45 -2.64 11.89 1.90
C SER A 45 -4.08 11.75 1.38
N LEU A 46 -5.01 12.60 1.85
CA LEU A 46 -6.39 12.64 1.36
C LEU A 46 -6.45 12.82 -0.17
N ARG A 47 -5.63 13.71 -0.72
CA ARG A 47 -5.55 13.94 -2.18
C ARG A 47 -5.07 12.73 -2.95
N ARG A 48 -4.12 11.94 -2.41
CA ARG A 48 -3.63 10.71 -3.07
C ARG A 48 -4.70 9.64 -3.13
N ILE A 49 -5.50 9.50 -2.06
CA ILE A 49 -6.65 8.60 -2.02
C ILE A 49 -7.70 9.07 -3.03
N ALA A 50 -8.15 10.32 -2.93
CA ALA A 50 -9.15 10.90 -3.82
C ALA A 50 -8.74 10.86 -5.31
N TYR A 51 -7.45 11.01 -5.62
CA TYR A 51 -6.94 10.85 -6.98
C TYR A 51 -7.13 9.42 -7.50
N THR A 52 -6.81 8.42 -6.67
CA THR A 52 -6.96 7.00 -7.04
C THR A 52 -8.43 6.64 -7.21
N GLU A 53 -9.30 7.13 -6.33
CA GLU A 53 -10.75 6.96 -6.45
C GLU A 53 -11.31 7.66 -7.68
N ALA A 54 -10.87 8.87 -8.00
CA ALA A 54 -11.29 9.59 -9.20
C ALA A 54 -10.83 8.90 -10.50
N LEU A 55 -9.77 8.08 -10.46
CA LEU A 55 -9.40 7.24 -11.61
C LEU A 55 -10.44 6.13 -11.85
N ARG A 56 -11.21 5.73 -10.83
CA ARG A 56 -12.26 4.69 -10.96
C ARG A 56 -13.41 5.11 -11.87
N SER A 57 -13.63 6.39 -12.12
CA SER A 57 -14.69 6.87 -13.02
C SER A 57 -14.22 7.19 -14.45
N ARG A 58 -12.90 7.13 -14.71
CA ARG A 58 -12.33 7.45 -16.03
C ARG A 58 -12.17 6.21 -16.88
N ASP A 59 -12.24 6.36 -18.20
CA ASP A 59 -11.85 5.30 -19.12
C ASP A 59 -10.38 4.92 -18.95
N ILE A 60 -10.12 3.62 -18.92
CA ILE A 60 -8.78 3.07 -18.78
C ILE A 60 -8.51 2.19 -19.99
N ALA A 61 -7.45 2.54 -20.73
CA ALA A 61 -7.05 1.80 -21.92
C ALA A 61 -6.62 0.35 -21.55
N PRO A 62 -6.98 -0.65 -22.37
CA PRO A 62 -6.53 -2.03 -22.18
C PRO A 62 -5.01 -2.17 -22.12
N SER A 63 -4.26 -1.34 -22.84
CA SER A 63 -2.79 -1.33 -22.85
C SER A 63 -2.14 -1.09 -21.47
N ARG A 64 -2.90 -0.71 -20.44
CA ARG A 64 -2.39 -0.59 -19.06
C ARG A 64 -2.03 -1.93 -18.43
N VAL A 65 -2.60 -3.05 -18.90
CA VAL A 65 -2.29 -4.40 -18.39
C VAL A 65 -1.10 -5.04 -19.10
N ASP A 66 -0.70 -4.52 -20.27
CA ASP A 66 0.34 -5.09 -21.10
C ASP A 66 1.73 -4.60 -20.67
N PRO A 67 2.62 -5.45 -20.12
CA PRO A 67 3.97 -5.04 -19.74
C PRO A 67 4.81 -4.56 -20.94
N HIS A 68 4.53 -5.01 -22.16
CA HIS A 68 5.27 -4.62 -23.34
C HIS A 68 4.88 -3.23 -23.86
N SER A 69 3.72 -2.73 -23.42
CA SER A 69 3.28 -1.37 -23.72
C SER A 69 4.08 -0.32 -22.95
N SER A 70 4.45 0.77 -23.62
CA SER A 70 4.94 1.98 -22.96
C SER A 70 3.92 2.55 -21.97
N ALA A 71 2.63 2.24 -22.16
CA ALA A 71 1.53 2.65 -21.29
C ALA A 71 1.36 1.76 -20.04
N PHE A 72 2.11 0.67 -19.88
CA PHE A 72 1.98 -0.23 -18.72
C PHE A 72 1.90 0.53 -17.39
N ASP A 73 0.81 0.29 -16.66
CA ASP A 73 0.56 0.90 -15.35
C ASP A 73 -0.28 -0.09 -14.54
N PRO A 74 0.34 -0.97 -13.72
CA PRO A 74 -0.34 -2.09 -13.09
C PRO A 74 -1.47 -1.66 -12.14
N ILE A 75 -1.41 -0.45 -11.57
CA ILE A 75 -2.52 0.09 -10.77
C ILE A 75 -3.75 0.33 -11.65
N LYS A 76 -3.57 1.02 -12.78
CA LYS A 76 -4.67 1.24 -13.74
C LYS A 76 -5.10 -0.05 -14.41
N GLY A 77 -4.16 -0.95 -14.70
CA GLY A 77 -4.43 -2.28 -15.23
C GLY A 77 -5.33 -3.09 -14.30
N ALA A 78 -5.07 -3.06 -12.99
CA ALA A 78 -5.91 -3.73 -12.00
C ALA A 78 -7.34 -3.16 -12.00
N MET A 79 -7.50 -1.84 -12.09
CA MET A 79 -8.83 -1.21 -12.22
C MET A 79 -9.55 -1.64 -13.50
N TYR A 80 -8.82 -1.70 -14.62
CA TYR A 80 -9.37 -2.19 -15.89
C TYR A 80 -9.86 -3.63 -15.76
N LEU A 81 -9.03 -4.55 -15.24
CA LEU A 81 -9.40 -5.96 -15.03
C LEU A 81 -10.61 -6.11 -14.09
N GLY A 82 -10.63 -5.34 -12.99
CA GLY A 82 -11.74 -5.34 -12.05
C GLY A 82 -13.08 -4.96 -12.69
N ARG A 83 -13.07 -3.95 -13.58
CA ARG A 83 -14.27 -3.55 -14.36
C ARG A 83 -14.72 -4.59 -15.36
N GLN A 84 -13.80 -5.39 -15.90
CA GLN A 84 -14.14 -6.53 -16.75
C GLN A 84 -14.64 -7.74 -15.94
N GLY A 85 -14.76 -7.62 -14.61
CA GLY A 85 -15.16 -8.71 -13.73
C GLY A 85 -14.06 -9.74 -13.43
N ASN A 86 -12.84 -9.54 -13.97
CA ASN A 86 -11.66 -10.36 -13.71
C ASN A 86 -10.99 -9.95 -12.40
N ILE A 87 -11.62 -10.31 -11.28
CA ILE A 87 -11.16 -9.93 -9.94
C ILE A 87 -9.82 -10.57 -9.60
N ASP A 88 -9.62 -11.86 -9.90
CA ASP A 88 -8.37 -12.53 -9.58
C ASP A 88 -7.16 -11.93 -10.32
N GLY A 89 -7.34 -11.61 -11.60
CA GLY A 89 -6.33 -10.88 -12.36
C GLY A 89 -6.07 -9.46 -11.81
N ALA A 90 -7.12 -8.76 -11.36
CA ALA A 90 -6.98 -7.43 -10.77
C ALA A 90 -6.21 -7.47 -9.43
N VAL A 91 -6.52 -8.43 -8.57
CA VAL A 91 -5.84 -8.65 -7.28
C VAL A 91 -4.40 -9.04 -7.50
N TRP A 92 -4.14 -9.95 -8.45
CA TRP A 92 -2.80 -10.37 -8.85
C TRP A 92 -1.94 -9.19 -9.34
N LEU A 93 -2.49 -8.35 -10.23
CA LEU A 93 -1.77 -7.19 -10.74
C LEU A 93 -1.58 -6.11 -9.67
N THR A 94 -2.51 -6.00 -8.71
CA THR A 94 -2.32 -5.16 -7.52
C THR A 94 -1.17 -5.68 -6.66
N PHE A 95 -1.07 -6.99 -6.44
CA PHE A 95 0.06 -7.60 -5.74
C PHE A 95 1.40 -7.31 -6.43
N ILE A 96 1.47 -7.50 -7.75
CA ILE A 96 2.68 -7.16 -8.53
C ILE A 96 3.03 -5.69 -8.35
N SER A 97 2.03 -4.80 -8.43
CA SER A 97 2.23 -3.37 -8.24
C SER A 97 2.78 -3.04 -6.85
N THR A 98 2.28 -3.68 -5.78
CA THR A 98 2.71 -3.43 -4.40
C THR A 98 4.05 -4.09 -4.09
N HIS A 99 4.27 -5.32 -4.57
CA HIS A 99 5.48 -6.10 -4.28
C HIS A 99 6.74 -5.40 -4.82
N PHE A 100 6.68 -4.93 -6.08
CA PHE A 100 7.78 -4.19 -6.69
C PHE A 100 7.72 -2.69 -6.35
N GLY A 101 6.52 -2.12 -6.39
CA GLY A 101 6.30 -0.67 -6.28
C GLY A 101 6.82 0.12 -7.48
N LYS A 102 6.39 1.38 -7.58
CA LYS A 102 6.89 2.31 -8.59
C LYS A 102 8.13 3.02 -8.06
N HIS A 103 9.27 2.85 -8.73
CA HIS A 103 10.47 3.60 -8.38
C HIS A 103 10.43 5.00 -9.00
N ALA A 104 10.94 6.02 -8.29
CA ALA A 104 10.86 7.42 -8.73
C ALA A 104 11.55 7.71 -10.07
N ILE A 105 12.65 7.00 -10.36
CA ILE A 105 13.42 7.11 -11.61
C ILE A 105 12.99 6.03 -12.61
N ASP A 106 13.16 4.76 -12.24
CA ASP A 106 12.90 3.62 -13.14
C ASP A 106 11.41 3.32 -13.38
N GLY A 107 10.48 4.01 -12.71
CA GLY A 107 9.04 3.79 -12.86
C GLY A 107 8.63 2.35 -12.53
N TRP A 108 7.91 1.71 -13.45
CA TRP A 108 7.45 0.33 -13.33
C TRP A 108 8.42 -0.71 -13.92
N LYS A 109 9.67 -0.34 -14.22
CA LYS A 109 10.62 -1.19 -14.97
C LYS A 109 10.80 -2.58 -14.38
N LEU A 110 10.95 -2.70 -13.06
CA LEU A 110 11.13 -4.01 -12.41
C LEU A 110 9.88 -4.87 -12.51
N ALA A 111 8.71 -4.31 -12.19
CA ALA A 111 7.42 -4.99 -12.36
C ALA A 111 7.21 -5.42 -13.81
N ARG A 112 7.45 -4.51 -14.77
CA ARG A 112 7.35 -4.77 -16.21
C ARG A 112 8.23 -5.94 -16.64
N ASN A 113 9.49 -5.93 -16.25
CA ASN A 113 10.46 -6.95 -16.66
C ASN A 113 10.09 -8.33 -16.10
N VAL A 114 9.75 -8.42 -14.81
CA VAL A 114 9.37 -9.71 -14.23
C VAL A 114 8.03 -10.19 -14.80
N TYR A 115 7.02 -9.32 -14.80
CA TYR A 115 5.66 -9.66 -15.26
C TYR A 115 5.60 -10.00 -16.76
N GLY A 116 6.41 -9.32 -17.59
CA GLY A 116 6.50 -9.55 -19.04
C GLY A 116 7.66 -10.46 -19.46
N SER A 117 8.18 -11.33 -18.58
CA SER A 117 9.23 -12.29 -18.93
C SER A 117 10.48 -11.69 -19.59
N PHE A 118 10.90 -10.49 -19.19
CA PHE A 118 12.01 -9.75 -19.82
C PHE A 118 11.86 -9.60 -21.35
N ASN A 119 10.61 -9.59 -21.86
CA ASN A 119 10.25 -9.57 -23.29
C ASN A 119 10.65 -10.84 -24.08
N SER A 120 10.84 -11.97 -23.41
CA SER A 120 11.24 -13.24 -24.05
C SER A 120 10.31 -14.40 -23.73
N GLY A 121 9.12 -14.14 -23.19
CA GLY A 121 8.16 -15.16 -22.78
C GLY A 121 6.75 -14.58 -22.60
N PRO A 122 5.82 -15.34 -21.98
CA PRO A 122 4.46 -14.89 -21.78
C PRO A 122 4.39 -13.75 -20.76
N THR A 123 3.26 -13.05 -20.73
CA THR A 123 2.90 -12.23 -19.57
C THR A 123 2.43 -13.15 -18.45
N TRP A 124 3.00 -13.03 -17.25
CA TRP A 124 2.66 -13.84 -16.08
C TRP A 124 1.39 -13.33 -15.39
N ASP A 125 0.30 -13.23 -16.14
CA ASP A 125 -1.03 -12.98 -15.57
C ASP A 125 -1.46 -14.13 -14.63
N PHE A 126 -2.57 -13.93 -13.93
CA PHE A 126 -3.04 -14.87 -12.91
C PHE A 126 -3.22 -16.30 -13.46
N ALA A 127 -3.80 -16.45 -14.66
CA ALA A 127 -4.10 -17.75 -15.25
C ALA A 127 -2.83 -18.41 -15.82
N VAL A 128 -1.97 -17.63 -16.49
CA VAL A 128 -0.70 -18.13 -17.01
C VAL A 128 0.21 -18.58 -15.88
N TYR A 129 0.34 -17.76 -14.82
CA TYR A 129 1.14 -18.11 -13.65
C TYR A 129 0.61 -19.38 -12.97
N GLY A 130 -0.70 -19.46 -12.72
CA GLY A 130 -1.33 -20.59 -12.04
C GLY A 130 -1.06 -21.93 -12.72
N ASN A 131 -1.08 -21.97 -14.06
CA ASN A 131 -0.83 -23.18 -14.84
C ASN A 131 0.65 -23.48 -15.07
N ASN A 132 1.55 -22.51 -14.86
CA ASN A 132 2.94 -22.60 -15.34
C ASN A 132 3.97 -22.12 -14.30
N GLN A 133 3.75 -22.37 -13.01
CA GLN A 133 4.63 -21.89 -11.94
C GLN A 133 6.10 -22.28 -12.15
N ASN A 134 6.38 -23.54 -12.55
CA ASN A 134 7.73 -24.01 -12.84
C ASN A 134 8.41 -23.22 -13.99
N LEU A 135 7.64 -22.81 -15.01
CA LEU A 135 8.17 -22.01 -16.10
C LEU A 135 8.50 -20.58 -15.64
N PHE A 136 7.72 -20.01 -14.71
CA PHE A 136 8.04 -18.73 -14.08
C PHE A 136 9.36 -18.81 -13.29
N GLU A 137 9.54 -19.87 -12.50
CA GLU A 137 10.78 -20.09 -11.74
C GLU A 137 11.99 -20.22 -12.68
N ASN A 138 11.84 -20.98 -13.77
CA ASN A 138 12.87 -21.11 -14.80
C ASN A 138 13.18 -19.77 -15.48
N MET A 139 12.16 -18.97 -15.82
CA MET A 139 12.32 -17.63 -16.39
C MET A 139 13.16 -16.74 -15.48
N LEU A 140 12.90 -16.74 -14.16
CA LEU A 140 13.67 -15.98 -13.19
C LEU A 140 15.12 -16.48 -13.09
N ALA A 141 15.33 -17.80 -13.07
CA ALA A 141 16.66 -18.39 -12.99
C ALA A 141 17.52 -18.03 -14.23
N GLN A 142 16.94 -18.14 -15.43
CA GLN A 142 17.58 -17.75 -16.68
C GLN A 142 17.90 -16.25 -16.74
N ASN A 143 17.07 -15.41 -16.12
CA ASN A 143 17.25 -13.96 -16.05
C ASN A 143 17.97 -13.48 -14.77
N SER A 144 18.65 -14.37 -14.04
CA SER A 144 19.31 -14.05 -12.76
C SER A 144 20.32 -12.90 -12.88
N GLN A 145 21.11 -12.87 -13.96
CA GLN A 145 22.05 -11.78 -14.26
C GLN A 145 21.33 -10.46 -14.60
N ASN A 146 20.21 -10.53 -15.32
CA ASN A 146 19.40 -9.35 -15.64
C ASN A 146 18.76 -8.77 -14.38
N LEU A 147 18.30 -9.62 -13.46
CA LEU A 147 17.75 -9.23 -12.16
C LEU A 147 18.77 -8.53 -11.26
N SER A 148 20.01 -9.02 -11.21
CA SER A 148 21.07 -8.40 -10.41
C SER A 148 21.57 -7.08 -11.01
N ASN A 149 21.47 -6.92 -12.34
CA ASN A 149 21.82 -5.67 -13.00
C ASN A 149 20.70 -4.62 -12.89
N ILE A 150 20.94 -3.56 -12.11
CA ILE A 150 19.98 -2.46 -11.91
C ILE A 150 19.66 -1.71 -13.21
N SER A 151 20.63 -1.53 -14.11
CA SER A 151 20.38 -0.81 -15.37
C SER A 151 19.44 -1.58 -16.29
N VAL A 152 19.37 -2.91 -16.16
CA VAL A 152 18.46 -3.79 -16.90
C VAL A 152 17.14 -3.95 -16.16
N SER A 153 17.16 -4.46 -14.93
CA SER A 153 15.95 -4.80 -14.16
C SER A 153 15.17 -3.59 -13.64
N GLY A 154 15.85 -2.53 -13.18
CA GLY A 154 15.26 -1.40 -12.46
C GLY A 154 15.11 -1.62 -10.94
N ARG A 155 14.83 -0.53 -10.22
CA ARG A 155 14.59 -0.37 -8.76
C ARG A 155 13.33 -1.09 -8.25
N TYR A 156 13.37 -1.68 -7.05
CA TYR A 156 12.18 -1.67 -6.17
C TYR A 156 11.86 -0.23 -5.76
N SER A 157 10.61 0.08 -5.44
CA SER A 157 10.24 1.36 -4.82
C SER A 157 10.92 1.58 -3.46
N ASN A 158 10.86 2.80 -2.93
CA ASN A 158 11.40 3.12 -1.60
C ASN A 158 10.74 2.30 -0.48
N HIS A 159 9.45 1.98 -0.59
CA HIS A 159 8.73 1.12 0.36
C HIS A 159 9.17 -0.35 0.30
N ARG A 160 9.83 -0.76 -0.79
CA ARG A 160 10.23 -2.15 -1.06
C ARG A 160 11.75 -2.30 -1.26
N LYS A 161 12.54 -1.27 -0.94
CA LYS A 161 13.98 -1.18 -1.26
C LYS A 161 14.86 -2.26 -0.61
N TYR A 162 14.37 -2.92 0.43
CA TYR A 162 15.06 -4.02 1.11
C TYR A 162 14.62 -5.41 0.63
N GLU A 163 13.75 -5.47 -0.40
CA GLU A 163 13.38 -6.73 -1.00
C GLU A 163 14.50 -7.33 -1.84
N SER A 164 14.55 -8.67 -1.84
CA SER A 164 15.54 -9.40 -2.61
C SER A 164 15.12 -9.51 -4.07
N LYS A 165 16.09 -9.35 -4.97
CA LYS A 165 15.93 -9.67 -6.40
C LYS A 165 16.41 -11.08 -6.76
N SER A 166 16.76 -11.90 -5.77
CA SER A 166 17.12 -13.29 -6.03
C SER A 166 15.94 -14.02 -6.71
N PRO A 167 16.19 -14.79 -7.79
CA PRO A 167 15.17 -15.61 -8.44
C PRO A 167 14.34 -16.42 -7.43
N LEU A 168 15.01 -17.09 -6.49
CA LEU A 168 14.35 -17.92 -5.48
C LEU A 168 13.43 -17.10 -4.55
N ALA A 169 13.85 -15.89 -4.20
CA ALA A 169 13.08 -15.02 -3.31
C ALA A 169 11.80 -14.51 -3.99
N ILE A 170 11.89 -14.11 -5.26
CA ILE A 170 10.74 -13.67 -6.06
C ILE A 170 9.80 -14.85 -6.31
N ALA A 171 10.33 -15.99 -6.76
CA ALA A 171 9.57 -17.23 -6.99
C ALA A 171 8.75 -17.64 -5.76
N ARG A 172 9.41 -17.73 -4.59
CA ARG A 172 8.73 -18.10 -3.34
C ARG A 172 7.64 -17.11 -2.94
N THR A 173 7.87 -15.81 -3.15
CA THR A 173 6.88 -14.78 -2.83
C THR A 173 5.65 -14.88 -3.73
N PHE A 174 5.85 -15.05 -5.04
CA PHE A 174 4.76 -15.25 -6.00
C PHE A 174 3.96 -16.51 -5.71
N ARG A 175 4.64 -17.62 -5.42
CA ARG A 175 4.00 -18.90 -5.13
C ARG A 175 3.11 -18.83 -3.89
N THR A 176 3.68 -18.36 -2.78
CA THR A 176 2.93 -18.22 -1.51
C THR A 176 1.82 -17.18 -1.58
N PHE A 177 1.95 -16.14 -2.41
CA PHE A 177 0.85 -15.20 -2.66
C PHE A 177 -0.27 -15.85 -3.47
N TYR A 178 0.06 -16.59 -4.54
CA TYR A 178 -0.91 -17.32 -5.34
C TYR A 178 -1.67 -18.35 -4.50
N GLU A 179 -0.96 -19.14 -3.68
CA GLU A 179 -1.55 -20.08 -2.72
C GLU A 179 -2.51 -19.38 -1.75
N TRP A 180 -2.12 -18.22 -1.20
CA TRP A 180 -3.00 -17.43 -0.34
C TRP A 180 -4.26 -16.94 -1.06
N GLN A 181 -4.12 -16.39 -2.27
CA GLN A 181 -5.25 -15.89 -3.05
C GLN A 181 -6.21 -17.02 -3.47
N THR A 182 -5.68 -18.22 -3.73
CA THR A 182 -6.44 -19.37 -4.25
C THR A 182 -6.84 -20.39 -3.18
N GLN A 183 -6.55 -20.12 -1.90
CA GLN A 183 -6.83 -21.03 -0.79
C GLN A 183 -8.29 -21.53 -0.78
N PHE A 184 -9.23 -20.70 -1.24
CA PHE A 184 -10.66 -21.02 -1.31
C PHE A 184 -11.22 -21.05 -2.74
N GLY A 185 -10.37 -21.11 -3.77
CA GLY A 185 -10.76 -21.11 -5.19
C GLY A 185 -10.45 -19.79 -5.92
N GLY A 186 -10.33 -18.68 -5.18
CA GLY A 186 -9.97 -17.37 -5.70
C GLY A 186 -10.26 -16.28 -4.68
N PHE A 187 -9.98 -15.02 -5.04
CA PHE A 187 -10.09 -13.92 -4.09
C PHE A 187 -11.53 -13.65 -3.63
N ARG A 188 -12.52 -13.81 -4.52
CA ARG A 188 -13.94 -13.69 -4.14
C ARG A 188 -14.32 -14.71 -3.09
N ASP A 189 -13.91 -15.97 -3.28
CA ASP A 189 -14.23 -17.05 -2.35
C ASP A 189 -13.47 -16.93 -1.03
N LEU A 190 -12.24 -16.39 -1.05
CA LEU A 190 -11.51 -16.00 0.15
C LEU A 190 -12.28 -14.98 0.99
N ILE A 191 -12.81 -13.93 0.36
CA ILE A 191 -13.65 -12.91 1.03
C ILE A 191 -14.93 -13.54 1.57
N LEU A 192 -15.61 -14.36 0.76
CA LEU A 192 -16.83 -15.05 1.19
C LEU A 192 -16.57 -15.97 2.38
N ASN A 193 -15.43 -16.66 2.43
CA ASN A 193 -15.05 -17.49 3.56
C ASN A 193 -14.88 -16.64 4.83
N ILE A 194 -14.13 -15.53 4.74
CA ILE A 194 -13.97 -14.60 5.88
C ILE A 194 -15.31 -14.07 6.35
N HIS A 195 -16.20 -13.68 5.43
CA HIS A 195 -17.53 -13.17 5.78
C HIS A 195 -18.40 -14.20 6.51
N LYS A 196 -18.24 -15.49 6.21
CA LYS A 196 -18.96 -16.56 6.94
C LYS A 196 -18.50 -16.66 8.40
N GLU A 197 -17.24 -16.34 8.68
CA GLU A 197 -16.65 -16.46 10.01
C GLU A 197 -16.93 -15.24 10.90
N ILE A 198 -16.81 -14.03 10.33
CA ILE A 198 -16.82 -12.77 11.12
C ILE A 198 -17.89 -11.76 10.69
N GLY A 199 -18.73 -12.09 9.71
CA GLY A 199 -19.68 -11.15 9.12
C GLY A 199 -19.03 -10.21 8.08
N GLN A 200 -19.76 -9.18 7.65
CA GLN A 200 -19.38 -8.31 6.53
C GLN A 200 -18.83 -6.94 6.98
N GLU A 201 -18.36 -6.84 8.22
CA GLU A 201 -17.80 -5.58 8.73
C GLU A 201 -16.47 -5.27 8.00
N PRO A 202 -16.35 -4.11 7.32
CA PRO A 202 -15.17 -3.80 6.50
C PRO A 202 -13.85 -3.81 7.27
N THR A 203 -13.86 -3.33 8.51
CA THR A 203 -12.69 -3.28 9.40
C THR A 203 -12.28 -4.66 9.89
N GLY A 204 -13.26 -5.49 10.27
CA GLY A 204 -13.04 -6.89 10.63
C GLY A 204 -12.49 -7.69 9.46
N THR A 205 -13.07 -7.52 8.27
CA THR A 205 -12.63 -8.20 7.04
C THR A 205 -11.22 -7.80 6.65
N PHE A 206 -10.90 -6.50 6.71
CA PHE A 206 -9.52 -6.02 6.51
C PHE A 206 -8.55 -6.69 7.49
N HIS A 207 -8.91 -6.76 8.77
CA HIS A 207 -8.07 -7.35 9.81
C HIS A 207 -7.84 -8.85 9.60
N SER A 208 -8.89 -9.60 9.25
CA SER A 208 -8.78 -11.03 8.94
C SER A 208 -7.91 -11.29 7.71
N LEU A 209 -8.09 -10.52 6.63
CA LEU A 209 -7.21 -10.60 5.46
C LEU A 209 -5.76 -10.29 5.85
N TYR A 210 -5.54 -9.17 6.56
CA TYR A 210 -4.21 -8.75 7.00
C TYR A 210 -3.48 -9.86 7.78
N ASN A 211 -4.17 -10.53 8.69
CA ASN A 211 -3.59 -11.63 9.47
C ASN A 211 -3.39 -12.90 8.62
N SER A 212 -4.33 -13.26 7.74
CA SER A 212 -4.21 -14.44 6.88
C SER A 212 -2.99 -14.38 5.95
N MET A 213 -2.54 -13.18 5.58
CA MET A 213 -1.38 -12.99 4.71
C MET A 213 -0.04 -13.29 5.39
N HIS A 214 0.04 -13.59 6.68
CA HIS A 214 1.31 -13.86 7.37
C HIS A 214 2.17 -14.96 6.69
N GLY A 215 1.53 -15.93 6.04
CA GLY A 215 2.20 -17.01 5.31
C GLY A 215 2.85 -16.59 3.98
N VAL A 216 2.53 -15.40 3.45
CA VAL A 216 3.10 -14.94 2.17
C VAL A 216 4.57 -14.56 2.39
N SER A 217 5.48 -15.30 1.75
CA SER A 217 6.92 -15.15 1.93
C SER A 217 7.37 -13.72 1.60
N ARG A 218 8.15 -13.09 2.50
CA ARG A 218 8.74 -11.73 2.38
C ARG A 218 7.75 -10.56 2.24
N PHE A 219 6.53 -10.82 1.80
CA PHE A 219 5.45 -9.85 1.68
C PHE A 219 4.61 -9.80 2.96
N GLY A 220 4.21 -10.98 3.45
CA GLY A 220 3.33 -11.22 4.58
C GLY A 220 3.98 -11.05 5.95
N GLY A 221 5.27 -11.36 6.06
CA GLY A 221 6.03 -11.12 7.30
C GLY A 221 6.21 -9.63 7.62
N GLY A 222 6.13 -8.76 6.61
CA GLY A 222 6.21 -7.31 6.77
C GLY A 222 4.83 -6.67 6.97
N ARG A 223 4.75 -5.67 7.85
CA ARG A 223 3.55 -4.83 8.00
C ARG A 223 3.23 -4.05 6.73
N LEU A 224 4.25 -3.44 6.13
CA LEU A 224 4.11 -2.48 5.03
C LEU A 224 3.52 -3.13 3.77
N GLY A 225 4.00 -4.31 3.37
CA GLY A 225 3.49 -4.99 2.17
C GLY A 225 2.00 -5.33 2.26
N ARG A 226 1.57 -5.89 3.39
CA ARG A 226 0.17 -6.24 3.64
C ARG A 226 -0.74 -5.02 3.71
N PHE A 227 -0.34 -4.00 4.47
CA PHE A 227 -1.15 -2.79 4.64
C PHE A 227 -1.27 -2.01 3.32
N ASP A 228 -0.16 -1.80 2.60
CA ASP A 228 -0.18 -1.08 1.32
C ASP A 228 -1.03 -1.84 0.28
N PHE A 229 -0.97 -3.17 0.28
CA PHE A 229 -1.76 -4.00 -0.62
C PHE A 229 -3.25 -3.94 -0.32
N LEU A 230 -3.66 -4.20 0.92
CA LEU A 230 -5.09 -4.24 1.26
C LEU A 230 -5.75 -2.86 1.14
N THR A 231 -5.05 -1.80 1.54
CA THR A 231 -5.54 -0.43 1.31
C THR A 231 -5.58 -0.09 -0.19
N MET A 232 -4.69 -0.66 -1.01
CA MET A 232 -4.81 -0.52 -2.47
C MET A 232 -6.03 -1.28 -3.00
N LEU A 233 -6.34 -2.49 -2.53
CA LEU A 233 -7.57 -3.19 -2.93
C LEU A 233 -8.84 -2.38 -2.62
N GLU A 234 -8.90 -1.75 -1.45
CA GLU A 234 -9.96 -0.80 -1.07
C GLU A 234 -10.05 0.37 -2.07
N LYS A 235 -8.93 1.08 -2.30
CA LYS A 235 -8.87 2.25 -3.19
C LYS A 235 -9.24 1.92 -4.64
N LEU A 236 -8.93 0.71 -5.10
CA LEU A 236 -9.28 0.25 -6.45
C LEU A 236 -10.72 -0.27 -6.52
N GLY A 237 -11.39 -0.44 -5.38
CA GLY A 237 -12.75 -0.99 -5.29
C GLY A 237 -12.81 -2.49 -5.58
N LEU A 238 -11.73 -3.22 -5.32
CA LEU A 238 -11.63 -4.67 -5.53
C LEU A 238 -12.15 -5.47 -4.32
N ALA A 239 -12.22 -4.84 -3.14
CA ALA A 239 -12.79 -5.43 -1.93
C ALA A 239 -13.44 -4.33 -1.07
N PRO A 240 -14.60 -4.59 -0.42
CA PRO A 240 -15.24 -3.66 0.51
C PRO A 240 -14.60 -3.74 1.91
N ILE A 241 -13.31 -3.42 1.99
CA ILE A 241 -12.52 -3.49 3.22
C ILE A 241 -11.97 -2.11 3.56
N THR A 242 -11.73 -1.83 4.84
CA THR A 242 -11.08 -0.58 5.26
C THR A 242 -10.23 -0.84 6.52
N PRO A 243 -9.05 -0.24 6.68
CA PRO A 243 -8.23 -0.47 7.86
C PRO A 243 -8.93 0.02 9.13
N GLY A 244 -9.20 -0.88 10.07
CA GLY A 244 -9.75 -0.52 11.40
C GLY A 244 -8.73 0.08 12.36
N SER A 245 -7.44 -0.02 12.05
CA SER A 245 -6.34 0.53 12.84
C SER A 245 -5.23 1.05 11.92
N VAL A 246 -4.31 1.85 12.47
CA VAL A 246 -3.08 2.25 11.79
C VAL A 246 -2.00 1.14 11.76
N TYR A 247 -2.17 0.01 12.45
CA TYR A 247 -1.21 -1.11 12.46
C TYR A 247 0.24 -0.66 12.73
N LEU A 248 0.50 0.00 13.86
CA LEU A 248 1.82 0.52 14.24
C LEU A 248 2.82 -0.57 14.59
N THR A 249 2.35 -1.75 15.02
CA THR A 249 3.26 -2.84 15.39
C THR A 249 4.04 -3.31 14.16
N GLY A 250 5.37 -3.21 14.21
CA GLY A 250 6.25 -3.50 13.08
C GLY A 250 6.34 -2.40 12.03
N ALA A 251 5.72 -1.23 12.25
CA ALA A 251 5.90 -0.04 11.43
C ALA A 251 7.09 0.79 11.97
N SER A 252 8.00 1.25 11.10
CA SER A 252 9.09 2.15 11.50
C SER A 252 8.66 3.61 11.40
N GLY A 253 8.41 4.12 10.18
CA GLY A 253 8.07 5.53 9.95
C GLY A 253 6.83 6.02 10.71
N PRO A 254 5.67 5.35 10.61
CA PRO A 254 4.48 5.72 11.38
C PRO A 254 4.69 5.69 12.88
N LEU A 255 5.46 4.73 13.40
CA LEU A 255 5.76 4.63 14.82
C LEU A 255 6.61 5.80 15.30
N PHE A 256 7.64 6.18 14.54
CA PHE A 256 8.44 7.37 14.83
C PHE A 256 7.58 8.63 14.80
N GLY A 257 6.65 8.75 13.84
CA GLY A 257 5.71 9.86 13.81
C GLY A 257 4.73 9.89 14.98
N ALA A 258 4.23 8.73 15.42
CA ALA A 258 3.38 8.63 16.61
C ALA A 258 4.15 9.03 17.88
N ARG A 259 5.40 8.55 18.03
CA ARG A 259 6.26 8.92 19.17
C ARG A 259 6.56 10.42 19.16
N LEU A 260 6.91 10.97 18.01
CA LEU A 260 7.10 12.41 17.83
C LEU A 260 5.83 13.18 18.21
N LEU A 261 4.66 12.76 17.74
CA LEU A 261 3.39 13.44 18.03
C LEU A 261 3.10 13.49 19.53
N PHE A 262 3.20 12.36 20.22
CA PHE A 262 2.79 12.27 21.63
C PHE A 262 3.87 12.63 22.64
N PHE A 263 5.15 12.55 22.27
CA PHE A 263 6.28 12.72 23.20
C PHE A 263 7.32 13.74 22.74
N ASN A 264 7.13 14.36 21.56
CA ASN A 264 8.12 15.25 20.94
C ASN A 264 9.50 14.60 20.73
N ASP A 265 9.53 13.27 20.59
CA ASP A 265 10.75 12.48 20.47
C ASP A 265 10.47 11.24 19.62
N THR A 266 11.21 11.06 18.51
CA THR A 266 11.06 9.90 17.61
C THR A 266 11.58 8.59 18.23
N ASP A 267 12.50 8.70 19.19
CA ASP A 267 13.19 7.57 19.83
C ASP A 267 12.54 7.16 21.16
N TYR A 268 11.47 7.84 21.57
CA TYR A 268 10.74 7.55 22.80
C TYR A 268 10.40 6.06 22.91
N GLY A 269 10.71 5.43 24.05
CA GLY A 269 10.70 3.99 24.25
C GLY A 269 9.34 3.27 24.22
N MET A 270 8.25 3.95 23.83
CA MET A 270 6.92 3.35 23.78
C MET A 270 6.76 2.46 22.53
N SER A 271 6.22 1.26 22.73
CA SER A 271 5.98 0.29 21.66
C SER A 271 4.75 0.66 20.82
N GLY A 272 4.71 0.17 19.56
CA GLY A 272 3.56 0.34 18.68
C GLY A 272 2.25 -0.16 19.30
N LYS A 273 2.27 -1.35 19.94
CA LYS A 273 1.11 -1.92 20.66
C LYS A 273 0.50 -0.97 21.70
N ASN A 274 1.34 -0.19 22.40
CA ASN A 274 0.87 0.74 23.42
C ASN A 274 0.44 2.09 22.84
N LEU A 275 1.04 2.51 21.72
CA LEU A 275 0.70 3.76 21.03
C LEU A 275 -0.52 3.65 20.11
N GLU A 276 -0.79 2.47 19.57
CA GLU A 276 -1.77 2.25 18.50
C GLU A 276 -3.15 2.76 18.87
N ARG A 277 -3.66 2.41 20.06
CA ARG A 277 -4.97 2.90 20.54
C ARG A 277 -5.04 4.43 20.61
N ARG A 278 -3.93 5.10 20.96
CA ARG A 278 -3.88 6.58 21.02
C ARG A 278 -3.92 7.17 19.61
N VAL A 279 -3.20 6.56 18.66
CA VAL A 279 -3.21 7.01 17.26
C VAL A 279 -4.56 6.72 16.61
N ASP A 280 -5.16 5.57 16.87
CA ASP A 280 -6.46 5.19 16.31
C ASP A 280 -7.56 6.16 16.76
N ALA A 281 -7.54 6.58 18.03
CA ALA A 281 -8.49 7.55 18.59
C ALA A 281 -8.38 8.95 17.97
N ILE A 282 -7.27 9.30 17.30
CA ILE A 282 -7.15 10.59 16.58
C ILE A 282 -8.21 10.68 15.47
N ASP A 283 -8.52 9.55 14.83
CA ASP A 283 -9.45 9.53 13.71
C ASP A 283 -10.89 9.82 14.11
N ASP A 284 -11.26 9.56 15.37
CA ASP A 284 -12.59 9.89 15.91
C ASP A 284 -12.85 11.41 15.88
N TYR A 285 -11.79 12.21 15.77
CA TYR A 285 -11.84 13.68 15.65
C TYR A 285 -11.50 14.16 14.24
N LEU A 286 -10.46 13.59 13.62
CA LEU A 286 -10.03 14.02 12.30
C LEU A 286 -11.00 13.56 11.21
N ASP A 287 -11.55 12.36 11.33
CA ASP A 287 -12.44 11.72 10.35
C ASP A 287 -11.81 11.71 8.95
N VAL A 288 -10.59 11.16 8.88
CA VAL A 288 -9.80 11.13 7.63
C VAL A 288 -9.41 9.70 7.23
N GLY A 289 -9.63 8.73 8.10
CA GLY A 289 -9.33 7.32 7.89
C GLY A 289 -7.92 6.94 8.37
N LYS A 290 -7.77 5.69 8.83
CA LYS A 290 -6.52 5.17 9.40
C LYS A 290 -5.35 5.20 8.44
N GLN A 291 -5.57 4.94 7.14
CA GLN A 291 -4.50 5.07 6.13
C GLN A 291 -3.97 6.51 6.05
N VAL A 292 -4.84 7.53 6.12
CA VAL A 292 -4.42 8.92 6.06
C VAL A 292 -3.56 9.29 7.27
N ILE A 293 -3.99 8.87 8.47
CA ILE A 293 -3.24 9.12 9.70
C ILE A 293 -1.86 8.47 9.60
N GLU A 294 -1.80 7.18 9.25
CA GLU A 294 -0.55 6.44 9.14
C GLU A 294 0.44 7.07 8.16
N ASP A 295 -0.01 7.36 6.94
CA ASP A 295 0.81 8.00 5.91
C ASP A 295 1.26 9.40 6.32
N SER A 296 0.38 10.18 6.95
CA SER A 296 0.69 11.55 7.36
C SER A 296 1.77 11.58 8.44
N LEU A 297 1.71 10.68 9.43
CA LEU A 297 2.71 10.53 10.49
C LEU A 297 4.05 10.07 9.93
N CYS A 298 4.03 9.07 9.03
CA CYS A 298 5.23 8.55 8.38
C CYS A 298 6.00 9.63 7.62
N ASN A 299 5.29 10.55 6.95
CA ASN A 299 5.90 11.62 6.17
C ASN A 299 6.25 12.85 7.01
N TRP A 300 5.38 13.25 7.93
CA TRP A 300 5.61 14.40 8.80
C TRP A 300 6.88 14.24 9.64
N GLN A 301 7.13 13.07 10.23
CA GLN A 301 8.29 12.85 11.09
C GLN A 301 9.64 13.04 10.41
N LYS A 302 9.71 12.89 9.07
CA LYS A 302 10.95 13.09 8.30
C LYS A 302 11.36 14.56 8.22
N SER A 303 10.39 15.48 8.31
CA SER A 303 10.58 16.92 8.17
C SER A 303 9.47 17.66 8.92
N PRO A 304 9.45 17.59 10.26
CA PRO A 304 8.29 18.04 11.04
C PRO A 304 8.02 19.53 10.92
N ASP A 305 9.05 20.33 10.65
CA ASP A 305 8.98 21.78 10.49
C ASP A 305 8.78 22.22 9.03
N GLN A 306 8.91 21.32 8.05
CA GLN A 306 8.82 21.67 6.63
C GLN A 306 8.00 20.66 5.84
N TYR A 307 6.92 21.13 5.22
CA TYR A 307 6.14 20.29 4.33
C TYR A 307 6.98 19.85 3.12
N VAL A 308 7.13 18.54 2.97
CA VAL A 308 7.75 17.90 1.81
C VAL A 308 6.71 17.01 1.15
N TYR A 309 6.39 17.30 -0.10
CA TYR A 309 5.44 16.51 -0.89
C TYR A 309 5.97 15.09 -1.13
N PHE A 310 5.22 14.09 -0.71
CA PHE A 310 5.52 12.69 -0.97
C PHE A 310 5.26 12.34 -2.44
N ARG A 311 6.27 11.81 -3.15
CA ARG A 311 6.21 11.48 -4.58
C ARG A 311 6.09 9.98 -4.90
N GLY A 312 6.04 9.11 -3.87
CA GLY A 312 6.19 7.67 -4.04
C GLY A 312 7.65 7.21 -3.89
#